data_AF-D0ETT6-F1
#
_entry.id   AF-D0ETT6-F1
#
_cell.length_a   1.000
_cell.length_b   1.000
_cell.length_c   1.000
_cell.angle_alpha   90.00
_cell.angle_beta   90.00
_cell.angle_gamma   90.00
#
_symmetry.space_group_name_H-M   'P 1'
#
loop_
_entity.id
_entity.type
_entity.pdbx_description
1 polymer ?
#
loop_
_entity_poly.entity_id
_entity_poly.type
_entity_poly.pdbx_seq_one_letter_code
_entity_poly.pdbx_strand_id
1 'polypeptide(L)'
;RAPPLAGRALPFSPLRLRTVTCFVPQDTAAPAAPVPALDEEARAAAARRVAEKEARKRSERRTYLVAAVMSSLGVTSMAVAAVYYRFSWQMEGGEVPVIETLGTFALSVGAAVGMEFWARWAHRALWHASLWHMHESHHRPREGPFELNDVFAIVNAAPAISLLAYGFFHRGIVPGLCFGAGLGITLFGMAYMFVHDGLVHRRFPVGPIADVPYFRRVAASHK
;
A
#
# COMPACT_ATOMS: atom_id res chain seq x y z
N ARG A 1 -7.97 5.98 76.79
CA ARG A 1 -7.51 5.38 78.06
C ARG A 1 -6.56 4.22 77.72
N ALA A 2 -5.26 4.38 77.96
CA ALA A 2 -4.31 3.26 78.18
C ALA A 2 -4.57 2.64 79.59
N PRO A 3 -3.95 1.54 80.10
CA PRO A 3 -2.54 1.09 79.94
C PRO A 3 -2.34 -0.49 80.03
N PRO A 4 -1.24 -1.12 80.54
CA PRO A 4 0.12 -1.25 79.94
C PRO A 4 0.92 -2.60 80.23
N LEU A 5 2.23 -2.59 79.87
CA LEU A 5 3.43 -3.36 80.39
C LEU A 5 3.54 -4.86 80.03
N ALA A 6 4.69 -5.51 79.76
CA ALA A 6 6.15 -5.30 79.85
C ALA A 6 6.81 -6.18 78.74
N GLY A 7 8.02 -6.06 78.20
CA GLY A 7 9.33 -5.66 78.72
C GLY A 7 10.33 -6.77 78.38
N ARG A 8 11.35 -6.51 77.53
CA ARG A 8 12.69 -7.12 77.64
C ARG A 8 13.69 -6.46 76.68
N ALA A 9 14.75 -5.92 77.27
CA ALA A 9 15.92 -5.39 76.61
C ALA A 9 16.97 -6.49 76.38
N LEU A 10 17.76 -6.39 75.32
CA LEU A 10 19.04 -7.09 75.07
C LEU A 10 19.89 -6.27 74.06
N PRO A 11 21.23 -6.44 74.03
CA PRO A 11 22.15 -5.39 74.45
C PRO A 11 22.86 -4.65 73.29
N PHE A 12 23.29 -3.43 73.60
CA PHE A 12 24.20 -2.63 72.81
C PHE A 12 25.57 -3.31 72.62
N SER A 13 26.09 -3.28 71.39
CA SER A 13 27.52 -3.36 71.08
C SER A 13 27.87 -2.20 70.14
N PRO A 14 28.87 -1.36 70.46
CA PRO A 14 29.23 -0.25 69.58
C PRO A 14 30.09 -0.77 68.41
N LEU A 15 29.61 -0.53 67.19
CA LEU A 15 30.37 -0.73 65.96
C LEU A 15 31.61 0.20 65.95
N ARG A 16 32.81 -0.39 65.84
CA ARG A 16 34.05 0.32 65.55
C ARG A 16 33.98 0.95 64.16
N LEU A 17 34.07 2.28 64.09
CA LEU A 17 34.34 3.01 62.86
C LEU A 17 35.78 2.69 62.39
N ARG A 18 35.92 2.04 61.24
CA ARG A 18 37.19 1.95 60.50
C ARG A 18 37.21 3.07 59.46
N THR A 19 38.10 4.04 59.65
CA THR A 19 38.42 5.06 58.64
C THR A 19 39.19 4.38 57.50
N VAL A 20 38.60 4.36 56.30
CA VAL A 20 39.29 3.93 55.07
C VAL A 20 39.88 5.18 54.42
N THR A 21 41.20 5.30 54.40
CA THR A 21 41.92 6.31 53.64
C THR A 21 41.98 5.87 52.18
N CYS A 22 41.29 6.59 51.29
CA CYS A 22 41.41 6.41 49.84
C CYS A 22 42.74 7.03 49.37
N PHE A 23 43.66 6.21 48.88
CA PHE A 23 44.86 6.65 48.18
C PHE A 23 44.49 6.87 46.70
N VAL A 24 44.59 8.10 46.21
CA VAL A 24 44.38 8.42 44.78
C VAL A 24 45.75 8.38 44.09
N PRO A 25 46.00 7.45 43.14
CA PRO A 25 47.21 7.48 42.34
C PRO A 25 47.15 8.70 41.41
N GLN A 26 48.21 9.52 41.38
CA GLN A 26 48.40 10.50 40.32
C GLN A 26 48.93 9.76 39.08
N ASP A 27 48.05 9.49 38.13
CA ASP A 27 48.47 9.08 36.78
C ASP A 27 49.10 10.29 36.08
N THR A 28 50.40 10.19 35.79
CA THR A 28 51.07 11.08 34.84
C THR A 28 50.51 10.82 33.45
N ALA A 29 49.57 11.64 33.02
CA ALA A 29 49.02 11.61 31.66
C ALA A 29 50.11 11.98 30.64
N ALA A 30 50.55 11.01 29.84
CA ALA A 30 51.15 11.31 28.55
C ALA A 30 50.05 11.95 27.66
N PRO A 31 50.39 12.95 26.82
CA PRO A 31 49.39 13.54 25.94
C PRO A 31 48.88 12.48 24.96
N ALA A 32 47.60 12.13 25.06
CA ALA A 32 46.93 11.29 24.07
C ALA A 32 47.06 11.97 22.71
N ALA A 33 47.78 11.34 21.78
CA ALA A 33 47.78 11.78 20.39
C ALA A 33 46.32 11.86 19.90
N PRO A 34 45.96 12.86 19.07
CA PRO A 34 44.62 12.91 18.51
C PRO A 34 44.40 11.59 17.76
N VAL A 35 43.23 10.97 17.88
CA VAL A 35 42.88 9.74 17.15
C VAL A 35 41.92 10.12 16.00
N PRO A 36 42.37 10.88 14.98
CA PRO A 36 41.52 11.27 13.85
C PRO A 36 41.07 10.06 13.02
N ALA A 37 41.85 8.96 13.06
CA ALA A 37 41.60 7.76 12.28
C ALA A 37 40.31 7.02 12.69
N LEU A 38 39.97 6.95 13.98
CA LEU A 38 38.75 6.27 14.45
C LEU A 38 37.48 7.05 14.04
N ASP A 39 37.54 8.38 14.08
CA ASP A 39 36.44 9.23 13.63
C ASP A 39 36.28 9.18 12.10
N GLU A 40 37.38 9.08 11.36
CA GLU A 40 37.38 8.94 9.90
C GLU A 40 36.82 7.57 9.46
N GLU A 41 37.21 6.48 10.15
CA GLU A 41 36.65 5.15 9.94
C GLU A 41 35.14 5.09 10.28
N ALA A 42 34.71 5.70 11.38
CA ALA A 42 33.31 5.76 11.76
C ALA A 42 32.47 6.55 10.74
N ARG A 43 32.99 7.68 10.23
CA ARG A 43 32.36 8.47 9.15
C ARG A 43 32.32 7.69 7.85
N ALA A 44 33.40 6.98 7.49
CA ALA A 44 33.44 6.13 6.31
C ALA A 44 32.44 4.96 6.41
N ALA A 45 32.31 4.33 7.57
CA ALA A 45 31.33 3.29 7.83
C ALA A 45 29.89 3.82 7.76
N ALA A 46 29.62 5.01 8.30
CA ALA A 46 28.33 5.67 8.17
C ALA A 46 27.99 6.00 6.71
N ALA A 47 28.96 6.54 5.95
CA ALA A 47 28.80 6.82 4.52
C ALA A 47 28.51 5.56 3.70
N ARG A 48 29.21 4.44 3.99
CA ARG A 48 28.94 3.13 3.36
C ARG A 48 27.52 2.64 3.66
N ARG A 49 27.07 2.71 4.92
CA ARG A 49 25.69 2.34 5.31
C ARG A 49 24.64 3.20 4.62
N VAL A 50 24.89 4.50 4.43
CA VAL A 50 23.99 5.39 3.68
C VAL A 50 23.97 4.99 2.20
N ALA A 51 25.14 4.78 1.59
CA ALA A 51 25.26 4.38 0.19
C ALA A 51 24.58 3.01 -0.08
N GLU A 52 24.74 2.03 0.81
CA GLU A 52 24.05 0.74 0.76
C GLU A 52 22.53 0.89 0.88
N LYS A 53 22.05 1.72 1.81
CA LYS A 53 20.61 2.03 1.96
C LYS A 53 20.05 2.70 0.70
N GLU A 54 20.78 3.64 0.11
CA GLU A 54 20.39 4.27 -1.14
C GLU A 54 20.39 3.29 -2.32
N ALA A 55 21.41 2.42 -2.41
CA ALA A 55 21.49 1.38 -3.43
C ALA A 55 20.30 0.41 -3.32
N ARG A 56 19.95 -0.01 -2.09
CA ARG A 56 18.78 -0.86 -1.84
C ARG A 56 17.47 -0.18 -2.22
N LYS A 57 17.28 1.09 -1.83
CA LYS A 57 16.10 1.87 -2.25
C LYS A 57 16.01 2.02 -3.77
N ARG A 58 17.16 2.22 -4.45
CA ARG A 58 17.23 2.29 -5.91
C ARG A 58 16.88 0.94 -6.56
N SER A 59 17.38 -0.18 -6.04
CA SER A 59 17.05 -1.51 -6.59
C SER A 59 15.58 -1.84 -6.36
N GLU A 60 15.03 -1.61 -5.15
CA GLU A 60 13.61 -1.76 -4.85
C GLU A 60 12.76 -0.95 -5.86
N ARG A 61 13.02 0.35 -6.02
CA ARG A 61 12.31 1.21 -6.98
C ARG A 61 12.38 0.68 -8.41
N ARG A 62 13.52 0.16 -8.85
CA ARG A 62 13.68 -0.44 -10.19
C ARG A 62 12.84 -1.70 -10.33
N THR A 63 12.90 -2.61 -9.35
CA THR A 63 12.08 -3.83 -9.35
C THR A 63 10.60 -3.50 -9.46
N TYR A 64 10.13 -2.54 -8.67
CA TYR A 64 8.75 -2.09 -8.71
C TYR A 64 8.37 -1.40 -10.02
N LEU A 65 9.25 -0.58 -10.58
CA LEU A 65 9.04 0.02 -11.89
C LEU A 65 8.86 -1.05 -12.97
N VAL A 66 9.75 -2.04 -12.99
CA VAL A 66 9.67 -3.17 -13.93
C VAL A 66 8.36 -3.93 -13.72
N ALA A 67 8.00 -4.24 -12.47
CA ALA A 67 6.74 -4.92 -12.16
C ALA A 67 5.51 -4.12 -12.63
N ALA A 68 5.48 -2.81 -12.42
CA ALA A 68 4.40 -1.94 -12.85
C ALA A 68 4.29 -1.83 -14.38
N VAL A 69 5.42 -1.76 -15.09
CA VAL A 69 5.44 -1.76 -16.56
C VAL A 69 4.96 -3.10 -17.10
N MET A 70 5.48 -4.21 -16.59
CA MET A 70 5.09 -5.55 -17.01
C MET A 70 3.63 -5.84 -16.73
N SER A 71 3.11 -5.44 -15.56
CA SER A 71 1.69 -5.63 -15.23
C SER A 71 0.79 -4.77 -16.12
N SER A 72 1.15 -3.51 -16.37
CA SER A 72 0.40 -2.62 -17.25
C SER A 72 0.35 -3.16 -18.68
N LEU A 73 1.49 -3.62 -19.20
CA LEU A 73 1.58 -4.23 -20.53
C LEU A 73 0.77 -5.54 -20.60
N GLY A 74 0.89 -6.39 -19.59
CA GLY A 74 0.18 -7.67 -19.51
C GLY A 74 -1.33 -7.48 -19.47
N VAL A 75 -1.81 -6.61 -18.58
CA VAL A 75 -3.23 -6.25 -18.46
C VAL A 75 -3.76 -5.62 -19.75
N THR A 76 -3.04 -4.65 -20.31
CA THR A 76 -3.47 -3.98 -21.56
C THR A 76 -3.54 -4.98 -22.72
N SER A 77 -2.52 -5.84 -22.86
CA SER A 77 -2.49 -6.87 -23.89
C SER A 77 -3.61 -7.88 -23.71
N MET A 78 -3.89 -8.29 -22.48
CA MET A 78 -5.01 -9.19 -22.15
C MET A 78 -6.36 -8.57 -22.51
N ALA A 79 -6.57 -7.29 -22.19
CA ALA A 79 -7.81 -6.58 -22.51
C ALA A 79 -8.01 -6.45 -24.03
N VAL A 80 -6.95 -6.07 -24.76
CA VAL A 80 -6.98 -6.00 -26.23
C VAL A 80 -7.27 -7.37 -26.83
N ALA A 81 -6.58 -8.41 -26.36
CA ALA A 81 -6.80 -9.78 -26.81
C ALA A 81 -8.22 -10.26 -26.52
N ALA A 82 -8.76 -10.00 -25.32
CA ALA A 82 -10.12 -10.38 -24.96
C ALA A 82 -11.18 -9.71 -25.84
N VAL A 83 -11.02 -8.40 -26.11
CA VAL A 83 -11.89 -7.67 -27.05
C VAL A 83 -11.78 -8.25 -28.45
N TYR A 84 -10.55 -8.46 -28.94
CA TYR A 84 -10.29 -9.04 -30.26
C TYR A 84 -10.93 -10.41 -30.41
N TYR A 85 -10.67 -11.34 -29.48
CA TYR A 85 -11.20 -12.70 -29.53
C TYR A 85 -12.71 -12.75 -29.44
N ARG A 86 -13.32 -11.88 -28.63
CA ARG A 86 -14.77 -11.76 -28.52
C ARG A 86 -15.40 -11.40 -29.86
N PHE A 87 -14.89 -10.37 -30.54
CA PHE A 87 -15.42 -9.96 -31.84
C PHE A 87 -15.04 -10.96 -32.95
N SER A 88 -13.84 -11.54 -32.92
CA SER A 88 -13.42 -12.52 -33.93
C SER A 88 -14.24 -13.80 -33.87
N TRP A 89 -14.55 -14.30 -32.65
CA TRP A 89 -15.48 -15.41 -32.45
C TRP A 89 -16.83 -15.06 -33.05
N GLN A 90 -17.34 -13.87 -32.74
CA GLN A 90 -18.69 -13.47 -33.08
C GLN A 90 -18.90 -13.28 -34.59
N MET A 91 -17.89 -12.79 -35.30
CA MET A 91 -18.01 -12.52 -36.73
C MET A 91 -17.99 -13.81 -37.56
N GLU A 92 -17.31 -14.89 -37.14
CA GLU A 92 -17.09 -16.11 -37.96
C GLU A 92 -16.59 -15.80 -39.40
N GLY A 93 -15.96 -14.64 -39.63
CA GLY A 93 -15.54 -14.16 -40.97
C GLY A 93 -16.59 -13.33 -41.72
N GLY A 94 -17.74 -13.04 -41.12
CA GLY A 94 -18.78 -12.15 -41.62
C GLY A 94 -18.54 -10.66 -41.30
N GLU A 95 -19.58 -9.84 -41.46
CA GLU A 95 -19.51 -8.39 -41.26
C GLU A 95 -19.34 -7.99 -39.79
N VAL A 96 -18.70 -6.84 -39.57
CA VAL A 96 -18.52 -6.27 -38.23
C VAL A 96 -19.88 -5.83 -37.67
N PRO A 97 -20.30 -6.32 -36.49
CA PRO A 97 -21.59 -5.94 -35.90
C PRO A 97 -21.51 -4.53 -35.30
N VAL A 98 -21.60 -3.51 -36.16
CA VAL A 98 -21.36 -2.08 -35.81
C VAL A 98 -22.18 -1.63 -34.60
N ILE A 99 -23.47 -1.96 -34.54
CA ILE A 99 -24.35 -1.56 -33.43
C ILE A 99 -23.86 -2.16 -32.10
N GLU A 100 -23.45 -3.42 -32.11
CA GLU A 100 -22.94 -4.08 -30.93
C GLU A 100 -21.57 -3.54 -30.52
N THR A 101 -20.68 -3.27 -31.48
CA THR A 101 -19.37 -2.66 -31.21
C THR A 101 -19.54 -1.27 -30.57
N LEU A 102 -20.41 -0.44 -31.13
CA LEU A 102 -20.73 0.88 -30.59
C LEU A 102 -21.37 0.78 -29.21
N GLY A 103 -22.32 -0.15 -29.02
CA GLY A 103 -22.96 -0.40 -27.73
C GLY A 103 -21.97 -0.87 -26.67
N THR A 104 -21.09 -1.80 -27.02
CA THR A 104 -20.02 -2.31 -26.14
C THR A 104 -19.08 -1.19 -25.72
N PHE A 105 -18.63 -0.37 -26.67
CA PHE A 105 -17.78 0.78 -26.39
C PHE A 105 -18.47 1.81 -25.50
N ALA A 106 -19.70 2.19 -25.84
CA ALA A 106 -20.49 3.16 -25.07
C ALA A 106 -20.74 2.68 -23.64
N LEU A 107 -21.09 1.39 -23.45
CA LEU A 107 -21.29 0.82 -22.12
C LEU A 107 -19.98 0.69 -21.34
N SER A 108 -18.85 0.44 -22.00
CA SER A 108 -17.55 0.43 -21.34
C SER A 108 -17.17 1.80 -20.79
N VAL A 109 -17.29 2.85 -21.62
CA VAL A 109 -17.04 4.24 -21.18
C VAL A 109 -18.05 4.66 -20.12
N GLY A 110 -19.34 4.39 -20.35
CA GLY A 110 -20.42 4.73 -19.43
C GLY A 110 -20.28 4.05 -18.07
N ALA A 111 -19.93 2.77 -18.04
CA ALA A 111 -19.71 2.04 -16.79
C ALA A 111 -18.46 2.56 -16.06
N ALA A 112 -17.37 2.86 -16.76
CA ALA A 112 -16.17 3.44 -16.14
C ALA A 112 -16.47 4.79 -15.47
N VAL A 113 -17.24 5.66 -16.16
CA VAL A 113 -17.68 6.95 -15.59
C VAL A 113 -18.68 6.75 -14.45
N GLY A 114 -19.65 5.86 -14.62
CA GLY A 114 -20.65 5.54 -13.60
C GLY A 114 -20.03 5.00 -12.30
N MET A 115 -18.97 4.21 -12.43
CA MET A 115 -18.22 3.68 -11.29
C MET A 115 -17.57 4.77 -10.44
N GLU A 116 -17.18 5.92 -11.00
CA GLU A 116 -16.68 7.05 -10.22
C GLU A 116 -17.77 7.59 -9.26
N PHE A 117 -18.99 7.75 -9.76
CA PHE A 117 -20.13 8.20 -8.95
C PHE A 117 -20.53 7.14 -7.91
N TRP A 118 -20.57 5.88 -8.33
CA TRP A 118 -20.85 4.74 -7.45
C TRP A 118 -19.82 4.65 -6.33
N ALA A 119 -18.53 4.69 -6.63
CA ALA A 119 -17.45 4.60 -5.64
C ALA A 119 -17.53 5.72 -4.61
N ARG A 120 -17.73 6.98 -5.05
CA ARG A 120 -17.90 8.12 -4.14
C ARG A 120 -19.11 7.96 -3.23
N TRP A 121 -20.24 7.52 -3.79
CA TRP A 121 -21.45 7.29 -3.02
C TRP A 121 -21.28 6.13 -2.05
N ALA A 122 -20.80 4.97 -2.50
CA ALA A 122 -20.60 3.79 -1.68
C ALA A 122 -19.61 4.04 -0.55
N HIS A 123 -18.51 4.75 -0.81
CA HIS A 123 -17.56 5.16 0.21
C HIS A 123 -18.23 5.99 1.30
N ARG A 124 -18.97 7.04 0.94
CA ARG A 124 -19.63 7.94 1.90
C ARG A 124 -20.83 7.31 2.61
N ALA A 125 -21.67 6.58 1.90
CA ALA A 125 -22.98 6.15 2.36
C ALA A 125 -23.03 4.70 2.88
N LEU A 126 -22.12 3.83 2.42
CA LEU A 126 -22.05 2.42 2.85
C LEU A 126 -20.82 2.19 3.73
N TRP A 127 -19.62 2.50 3.23
CA TRP A 127 -18.36 2.15 3.91
C TRP A 127 -18.14 2.94 5.19
N HIS A 128 -18.48 4.23 5.20
CA HIS A 128 -18.44 5.06 6.41
C HIS A 128 -19.66 4.91 7.34
N ALA A 129 -20.66 4.13 6.95
CA ALA A 129 -21.87 3.91 7.74
C ALA A 129 -21.95 2.45 8.21
N SER A 130 -22.68 1.60 7.48
CA SER A 130 -22.96 0.23 7.89
C SER A 130 -21.76 -0.71 7.78
N LEU A 131 -20.78 -0.40 6.93
CA LEU A 131 -19.63 -1.28 6.68
C LEU A 131 -18.31 -0.74 7.28
N TRP A 132 -18.40 0.16 8.26
CA TRP A 132 -17.24 0.78 8.90
C TRP A 132 -16.26 -0.26 9.48
N HIS A 133 -16.76 -1.34 10.08
CA HIS A 133 -15.89 -2.36 10.67
C HIS A 133 -14.96 -3.03 9.65
N MET A 134 -15.32 -3.05 8.35
CA MET A 134 -14.43 -3.52 7.27
C MET A 134 -13.53 -2.41 6.75
N HIS A 135 -14.08 -1.20 6.64
CA HIS A 135 -13.37 -0.05 6.10
C HIS A 135 -12.36 0.58 7.06
N GLU A 136 -12.53 0.40 8.37
CA GLU A 136 -11.65 0.96 9.41
C GLU A 136 -10.19 0.54 9.21
N SER A 137 -9.96 -0.70 8.73
CA SER A 137 -8.62 -1.20 8.43
C SER A 137 -7.87 -0.32 7.42
N HIS A 138 -8.59 0.31 6.48
CA HIS A 138 -8.05 1.21 5.45
C HIS A 138 -7.61 2.58 6.01
N HIS A 139 -8.17 3.00 7.15
CA HIS A 139 -7.82 4.27 7.81
C HIS A 139 -6.70 4.12 8.84
N ARG A 140 -6.39 2.90 9.27
CA ARG A 140 -5.35 2.63 10.26
C ARG A 140 -4.01 2.34 9.57
N PRO A 141 -2.87 2.54 10.27
CA PRO A 141 -1.57 2.10 9.75
C PRO A 141 -1.59 0.60 9.46
N ARG A 142 -1.17 0.25 8.24
CA ARG A 142 -1.28 -1.11 7.72
C ARG A 142 -0.33 -2.09 8.41
N GLU A 143 -0.84 -3.27 8.72
CA GLU A 143 -0.06 -4.43 9.17
C GLU A 143 -0.13 -5.56 8.14
N GLY A 144 0.94 -5.74 7.34
CA GLY A 144 1.03 -6.84 6.37
C GLY A 144 0.47 -6.53 4.97
N PRO A 145 0.35 -7.56 4.10
CA PRO A 145 0.03 -7.38 2.68
C PRO A 145 -1.47 -7.26 2.36
N PHE A 146 -2.36 -7.77 3.21
CA PHE A 146 -3.81 -7.78 3.01
C PHE A 146 -4.53 -7.00 4.11
N GLU A 147 -5.66 -6.39 3.77
CA GLU A 147 -6.53 -5.67 4.70
C GLU A 147 -7.97 -6.20 4.60
N LEU A 148 -8.75 -6.09 5.66
CA LEU A 148 -10.18 -6.45 5.62
C LEU A 148 -10.94 -5.62 4.57
N ASN A 149 -10.47 -4.41 4.30
CA ASN A 149 -10.96 -3.53 3.25
C ASN A 149 -10.84 -4.14 1.83
N ASP A 150 -9.93 -5.09 1.61
CA ASP A 150 -9.76 -5.77 0.30
C ASP A 150 -11.01 -6.54 -0.12
N VAL A 151 -11.89 -6.88 0.83
CA VAL A 151 -13.19 -7.49 0.52
C VAL A 151 -14.03 -6.59 -0.38
N PHE A 152 -13.97 -5.26 -0.24
CA PHE A 152 -14.70 -4.37 -1.15
C PHE A 152 -14.20 -4.47 -2.58
N ALA A 153 -12.90 -4.62 -2.80
CA ALA A 153 -12.35 -4.84 -4.13
C ALA A 153 -12.87 -6.16 -4.73
N ILE A 154 -12.90 -7.23 -3.95
CA ILE A 154 -13.41 -8.55 -4.37
C ILE A 154 -14.91 -8.48 -4.70
N VAL A 155 -15.71 -7.86 -3.82
CA VAL A 155 -17.16 -7.73 -4.01
C VAL A 155 -17.49 -6.92 -5.26
N ASN A 156 -16.71 -5.88 -5.58
CA ASN A 156 -16.90 -5.12 -6.83
C ASN A 156 -16.30 -5.82 -8.07
N ALA A 157 -15.31 -6.69 -7.90
CA ALA A 157 -14.75 -7.48 -9.00
C ALA A 157 -15.67 -8.61 -9.45
N ALA A 158 -16.39 -9.26 -8.52
CA ALA A 158 -17.32 -10.35 -8.82
C ALA A 158 -18.36 -10.00 -9.92
N PRO A 159 -19.13 -8.89 -9.85
CA PRO A 159 -20.07 -8.51 -10.90
C PRO A 159 -19.36 -8.18 -12.23
N ALA A 160 -18.18 -7.55 -12.19
CA ALA A 160 -17.40 -7.25 -13.39
C ALA A 160 -16.97 -8.53 -14.14
N ILE A 161 -16.44 -9.51 -13.40
CA ILE A 161 -16.05 -10.82 -13.93
C ILE A 161 -17.27 -11.56 -14.49
N SER A 162 -18.39 -11.52 -13.78
CA SER A 162 -19.63 -12.18 -14.20
C SER A 162 -20.16 -11.60 -15.52
N LEU A 163 -20.13 -10.28 -15.66
CA LEU A 163 -20.52 -9.56 -16.88
C LEU A 163 -19.58 -9.84 -18.05
N LEU A 164 -18.25 -9.85 -17.80
CA LEU A 164 -17.25 -10.21 -18.79
C LEU A 164 -17.42 -11.65 -19.26
N ALA A 165 -17.58 -12.61 -18.34
CA ALA A 165 -17.76 -14.02 -18.67
C ALA A 165 -19.04 -14.24 -19.49
N TYR A 166 -20.17 -13.71 -19.01
CA TYR A 166 -21.43 -13.80 -19.75
C TYR A 166 -21.30 -13.18 -21.15
N GLY A 167 -20.72 -11.99 -21.23
CA GLY A 167 -20.56 -11.28 -22.49
C GLY A 167 -19.53 -11.87 -23.46
N PHE A 168 -18.58 -12.68 -22.97
CA PHE A 168 -17.59 -13.38 -23.79
C PHE A 168 -18.13 -14.71 -24.35
N PHE A 169 -18.90 -15.46 -23.55
CA PHE A 169 -19.38 -16.79 -23.94
C PHE A 169 -20.72 -16.81 -24.70
N HIS A 170 -21.41 -15.67 -24.81
CA HIS A 170 -22.71 -15.58 -25.49
C HIS A 170 -22.67 -14.59 -26.65
N ARG A 171 -23.45 -14.86 -27.71
CA ARG A 171 -23.55 -14.01 -28.90
C ARG A 171 -24.74 -13.05 -28.83
N GLY A 172 -24.56 -11.88 -29.43
CA GLY A 172 -25.62 -10.90 -29.66
C GLY A 172 -25.46 -9.64 -28.81
N ILE A 173 -26.37 -8.69 -29.05
CA ILE A 173 -26.27 -7.33 -28.53
C ILE A 173 -26.21 -7.32 -27.00
N VAL A 174 -27.08 -8.07 -26.31
CA VAL A 174 -27.13 -8.07 -24.84
C VAL A 174 -25.81 -8.57 -24.22
N PRO A 175 -25.25 -9.73 -24.62
CA PRO A 175 -23.87 -10.11 -24.25
C PRO A 175 -22.80 -9.05 -24.59
N GLY A 176 -22.92 -8.35 -25.73
CA GLY A 176 -22.13 -7.15 -26.09
C GLY A 176 -22.12 -6.08 -25.02
N LEU A 177 -23.31 -5.64 -24.64
CA LEU A 177 -23.51 -4.62 -23.62
C LEU A 177 -22.97 -5.08 -22.25
N CYS A 178 -23.22 -6.34 -21.87
CA CYS A 178 -22.70 -6.91 -20.62
C CYS A 178 -21.17 -6.91 -20.59
N PHE A 179 -20.52 -7.37 -21.65
CA PHE A 179 -19.06 -7.35 -21.74
C PHE A 179 -18.52 -5.92 -21.69
N GLY A 180 -19.14 -4.99 -22.41
CA GLY A 180 -18.79 -3.57 -22.36
C GLY A 180 -18.83 -3.03 -20.95
N ALA A 181 -19.95 -3.25 -20.24
CA ALA A 181 -20.11 -2.83 -18.85
C ALA A 181 -19.05 -3.47 -17.92
N GLY A 182 -18.84 -4.79 -18.02
CA GLY A 182 -17.83 -5.51 -17.24
C GLY A 182 -16.41 -5.02 -17.51
N LEU A 183 -16.08 -4.71 -18.77
CA LEU A 183 -14.80 -4.13 -19.18
C LEU A 183 -14.63 -2.73 -18.57
N GLY A 184 -15.66 -1.88 -18.63
CA GLY A 184 -15.65 -0.55 -18.03
C GLY A 184 -15.42 -0.57 -16.51
N ILE A 185 -16.14 -1.45 -15.80
CA ILE A 185 -15.96 -1.64 -14.35
C ILE A 185 -14.55 -2.12 -14.03
N THR A 186 -14.01 -3.07 -14.82
CA THR A 186 -12.67 -3.61 -14.61
C THR A 186 -11.59 -2.54 -14.86
N LEU A 187 -11.71 -1.76 -15.93
CA LEU A 187 -10.79 -0.66 -16.23
C LEU A 187 -10.81 0.40 -15.13
N PHE A 188 -12.00 0.76 -14.63
CA PHE A 188 -12.13 1.66 -13.48
C PHE A 188 -11.48 1.07 -12.23
N GLY A 189 -11.77 -0.18 -11.89
CA GLY A 189 -11.21 -0.85 -10.71
C GLY A 189 -9.67 -0.89 -10.76
N MET A 190 -9.10 -1.19 -11.92
CA MET A 190 -7.64 -1.15 -12.11
C MET A 190 -7.09 0.26 -11.95
N ALA A 191 -7.70 1.26 -12.58
CA ALA A 191 -7.30 2.66 -12.42
C ALA A 191 -7.38 3.12 -10.96
N TYR A 192 -8.43 2.73 -10.24
CA TYR A 192 -8.63 3.02 -8.83
C TYR A 192 -7.55 2.37 -7.97
N MET A 193 -7.20 1.10 -8.19
CA MET A 193 -6.10 0.44 -7.49
C MET A 193 -4.77 1.19 -7.69
N PHE A 194 -4.45 1.64 -8.91
CA PHE A 194 -3.20 2.39 -9.14
C PHE A 194 -3.25 3.81 -8.54
N VAL A 195 -4.35 4.55 -8.69
CA VAL A 195 -4.43 5.95 -8.26
C VAL A 195 -4.74 6.08 -6.77
N HIS A 196 -5.79 5.41 -6.29
CA HIS A 196 -6.17 5.50 -4.88
C HIS A 196 -5.22 4.68 -4.01
N ASP A 197 -5.09 3.38 -4.26
CA ASP A 197 -4.27 2.54 -3.38
C ASP A 197 -2.77 2.77 -3.61
N GLY A 198 -2.33 2.84 -4.86
CA GLY A 198 -0.93 3.03 -5.22
C GLY A 198 -0.41 4.44 -4.98
N LEU A 199 -1.02 5.47 -5.58
CA LEU A 199 -0.52 6.85 -5.52
C LEU A 199 -0.91 7.57 -4.20
N VAL A 200 -2.18 7.49 -3.80
CA VAL A 200 -2.69 8.20 -2.61
C VAL A 200 -2.29 7.48 -1.32
N HIS A 201 -2.64 6.19 -1.18
CA HIS A 201 -2.35 5.41 0.02
C HIS A 201 -0.95 4.80 0.05
N ARG A 202 -0.17 4.94 -1.02
CA ARG A 202 1.20 4.42 -1.13
C ARG A 202 1.30 2.93 -0.84
N ARG A 203 0.24 2.16 -1.11
CA ARG A 203 0.14 0.72 -0.90
C ARG A 203 1.21 -0.03 -1.68
N PHE A 204 1.50 0.45 -2.89
CA PHE A 204 2.60 -0.02 -3.71
C PHE A 204 3.14 1.14 -4.56
N PRO A 205 4.43 1.13 -4.89
CA PRO A 205 5.03 2.16 -5.72
C PRO A 205 4.50 2.12 -7.16
N VAL A 206 3.96 3.24 -7.62
CA VAL A 206 3.33 3.42 -8.94
C VAL A 206 4.27 3.95 -10.03
N GLY A 207 5.57 3.74 -9.88
CA GLY A 207 6.56 4.16 -10.87
C GLY A 207 6.58 5.69 -11.11
N PRO A 208 6.84 6.17 -12.35
CA PRO A 208 7.04 7.59 -12.67
C PRO A 208 5.76 8.44 -12.52
N ILE A 209 4.59 7.79 -12.42
CA ILE A 209 3.29 8.47 -12.28
C ILE A 209 3.24 9.28 -10.98
N ALA A 210 3.93 8.81 -9.93
CA ALA A 210 4.04 9.53 -8.66
C ALA A 210 4.83 10.84 -8.76
N ASP A 211 5.67 11.00 -9.78
CA ASP A 211 6.53 12.18 -9.95
C ASP A 211 5.87 13.29 -10.79
N VAL A 212 4.72 13.01 -11.41
CA VAL A 212 3.97 13.97 -12.22
C VAL A 212 3.36 15.07 -11.34
N PRO A 213 3.55 16.38 -11.64
CA PRO A 213 3.12 17.48 -10.79
C PRO A 213 1.63 17.48 -10.43
N TYR A 214 0.75 17.08 -11.36
CA TYR A 214 -0.69 16.99 -11.11
C TYR A 214 -1.01 15.92 -10.06
N PHE A 215 -0.49 14.70 -10.23
CA PHE A 215 -0.72 13.58 -9.32
C PHE A 215 -0.09 13.80 -7.94
N ARG A 216 1.03 14.51 -7.85
CA ARG A 216 1.59 14.95 -6.56
C ARG A 216 0.64 15.87 -5.79
N ARG A 217 -0.04 16.80 -6.46
CA ARG A 217 -1.03 17.67 -5.81
C ARG A 217 -2.24 16.88 -5.33
N VAL A 218 -2.76 15.97 -6.16
CA VAL A 218 -3.88 15.09 -5.79
C VAL A 218 -3.54 14.24 -4.57
N ALA A 219 -2.38 13.59 -4.58
CA ALA A 219 -1.92 12.78 -3.45
C ALA A 219 -1.69 13.60 -2.17
N ALA A 220 -1.26 14.86 -2.29
CA ALA A 220 -1.09 15.75 -1.14
C ALA A 220 -2.43 16.22 -0.56
N SER A 221 -3.45 16.41 -1.40
CA SER A 221 -4.79 16.85 -0.96
C SER A 221 -5.66 15.75 -0.34
N HIS A 222 -5.24 14.49 -0.46
CA HIS A 222 -6.00 13.32 0.02
C HIS A 222 -5.50 12.79 1.37
N LYS A 223 -4.50 13.45 1.96
CA LYS A 223 -3.98 13.15 3.30
C LYS A 223 -4.75 13.88 4.38
#